data_AF-X1QIU9-F1
#
_entry.id   AF-X1QIU9-F1
#
_cell.length_a   1.000
_cell.length_b   1.000
_cell.length_c   1.000
_cell.angle_alpha   90.00
_cell.angle_beta   90.00
_cell.angle_gamma   90.00
#
_symmetry.space_group_name_H-M   'P 1'
#
loop_
_entity.id
_entity.type
_entity.pdbx_description
1 polymer ?
#
loop_
_entity_poly.entity_id
_entity_poly.type
_entity_poly.pdbx_seq_one_letter_code
_entity_poly.pdbx_strand_id
1 'polypeptide(L)'
;MFLFDDVTGEEIEHEPKLTWEDLDPGATYIETLDSDWWYGAMPDHDWNLRIEARKQTTPDVADHTIKFTVKLKEVKKDTKIVDFSIRDEDERDVTALTAGKEYKLRAYLKTKPILGVPVPSATLFFRKGDGSEIGHIATDESGYAGILWTPESADIGVYNIKAEFDGNEDFNRSSSDLIRITVQKELAVHNFNVVYGVKWCGWGFDWLANNVTKVFSTFLDFMHKYGLT
;
A
#
# COMPACT_ATOMS: atom_id res chain seq x y z
N MET A 1 31.38 -39.68 4.47
CA MET A 1 30.30 -38.77 4.90
C MET A 1 29.47 -38.45 3.68
N PHE A 2 28.17 -38.71 3.73
CA PHE A 2 27.25 -38.48 2.61
C PHE A 2 26.19 -37.46 3.01
N LEU A 3 25.84 -36.54 2.13
CA LEU A 3 24.77 -35.57 2.29
C LEU A 3 23.64 -35.89 1.33
N PHE A 4 22.43 -36.04 1.89
CA PHE A 4 21.22 -36.33 1.13
C PHE A 4 20.17 -35.24 1.34
N ASP A 5 19.33 -35.06 0.33
CA ASP A 5 17.98 -34.55 0.51
C ASP A 5 17.13 -35.65 1.18
N ASP A 6 16.62 -35.37 2.37
CA ASP A 6 15.82 -36.31 3.15
C ASP A 6 14.39 -36.47 2.62
N VAL A 7 13.92 -35.53 1.78
CA VAL A 7 12.60 -35.59 1.12
C VAL A 7 12.64 -36.50 -0.10
N THR A 8 13.58 -36.25 -1.01
CA THR A 8 13.68 -37.00 -2.28
C THR A 8 14.52 -38.26 -2.15
N GLY A 9 15.41 -38.32 -1.15
CA GLY A 9 16.39 -39.38 -0.98
C GLY A 9 17.59 -39.28 -1.93
N GLU A 10 17.69 -38.18 -2.70
CA GLU A 10 18.79 -37.93 -3.62
C GLU A 10 20.08 -37.62 -2.86
N GLU A 11 21.20 -38.20 -3.32
CA GLU A 11 22.53 -37.87 -2.82
C GLU A 11 22.98 -36.55 -3.45
N ILE A 12 23.28 -35.56 -2.61
CA ILE A 12 23.71 -34.22 -3.04
C ILE A 12 25.22 -34.18 -3.21
N GLU A 13 25.96 -34.68 -2.22
CA GLU A 13 27.44 -34.68 -2.21
C GLU A 13 27.95 -35.72 -1.20
N HIS A 14 29.16 -36.22 -1.40
CA HIS A 14 29.85 -37.05 -0.41
C HIS A 14 31.36 -36.82 -0.42
N GLU A 15 31.97 -36.99 0.75
CA GLU A 15 33.43 -37.06 0.89
C GLU A 15 33.83 -38.27 1.75
N PRO A 16 34.96 -38.94 1.44
CA PRO A 16 35.87 -38.67 0.33
C PRO A 16 35.34 -39.16 -1.04
N LYS A 17 35.58 -38.41 -2.14
CA LYS A 17 35.09 -38.76 -3.50
C LYS A 17 35.70 -40.02 -4.15
N LEU A 18 36.92 -40.38 -3.78
CA LEU A 18 37.68 -41.42 -4.48
C LEU A 18 38.07 -42.61 -3.59
N THR A 19 38.47 -42.35 -2.35
CA THR A 19 39.01 -43.39 -1.47
C THR A 19 38.59 -43.15 -0.04
N TRP A 20 38.02 -44.15 0.61
CA TRP A 20 37.64 -44.13 2.02
C TRP A 20 38.84 -43.76 2.91
N GLU A 21 38.56 -42.93 3.92
CA GLU A 21 39.53 -42.57 4.95
C GLU A 21 39.30 -43.42 6.20
N ASP A 22 40.33 -44.13 6.63
CA ASP A 22 40.31 -44.89 7.87
C ASP A 22 40.50 -43.93 9.05
N LEU A 23 39.53 -43.94 9.97
CA LEU A 23 39.56 -43.12 11.18
C LEU A 23 39.88 -43.99 12.40
N ASP A 24 40.84 -43.54 13.21
CA ASP A 24 41.11 -44.16 14.51
C ASP A 24 39.88 -44.03 15.43
N PRO A 25 39.66 -44.97 16.38
CA PRO A 25 38.57 -44.86 17.35
C PRO A 25 38.59 -43.54 18.12
N GLY A 26 37.53 -42.74 17.98
CA GLY A 26 37.40 -41.41 18.60
C GLY A 26 38.00 -40.26 17.80
N ALA A 27 38.59 -40.52 16.63
CA ALA A 27 39.01 -39.47 15.70
C ALA A 27 37.78 -38.71 15.16
N THR A 28 37.99 -37.42 14.87
CA THR A 28 36.97 -36.56 14.26
C THR A 28 37.33 -36.33 12.80
N TYR A 29 36.35 -36.53 11.92
CA TYR A 29 36.46 -36.19 10.51
C TYR A 29 35.69 -34.90 10.24
N ILE A 30 36.35 -33.91 9.66
CA ILE A 30 35.78 -32.60 9.33
C ILE A 30 36.03 -32.37 7.85
N GLU A 31 34.96 -32.16 7.09
CA GLU A 31 35.07 -31.76 5.70
C GLU A 31 34.07 -30.67 5.33
N THR A 32 34.42 -29.94 4.28
CA THR A 32 33.50 -28.98 3.65
C THR A 32 32.89 -29.64 2.42
N LEU A 33 31.59 -29.90 2.47
CA LEU A 33 30.85 -30.37 1.30
C LEU A 33 30.54 -29.17 0.43
N ASP A 34 31.18 -29.09 -0.74
CA ASP A 34 31.02 -28.01 -1.70
C ASP A 34 29.95 -28.37 -2.74
N SER A 35 28.73 -27.82 -2.57
CA SER A 35 27.63 -28.02 -3.51
C SER A 35 27.63 -27.04 -4.69
N ASP A 36 28.67 -26.21 -4.89
CA ASP A 36 28.68 -25.11 -5.88
C ASP A 36 28.67 -25.57 -7.35
N TRP A 37 28.66 -26.88 -7.63
CA TRP A 37 28.94 -27.42 -8.97
C TRP A 37 27.73 -27.90 -9.80
N TRP A 38 26.47 -27.68 -9.39
CA TRP A 38 25.32 -28.10 -10.23
C TRP A 38 24.23 -27.04 -10.47
N TYR A 39 23.83 -26.94 -11.74
CA TYR A 39 22.74 -26.11 -12.26
C TYR A 39 21.38 -26.66 -11.74
N GLY A 40 21.00 -26.25 -10.52
CA GLY A 40 19.75 -26.71 -9.87
C GLY A 40 19.84 -26.95 -8.37
N ALA A 41 21.02 -26.73 -7.76
CA ALA A 41 21.32 -27.09 -6.36
C ALA A 41 20.46 -26.45 -5.29
N MET A 42 19.75 -25.37 -5.59
CA MET A 42 18.85 -24.73 -4.64
C MET A 42 17.41 -25.06 -4.98
N PRO A 43 16.79 -26.06 -4.31
CA PRO A 43 15.34 -26.20 -4.34
C PRO A 43 14.67 -24.91 -3.83
N ASP A 44 13.47 -24.66 -4.34
CA ASP A 44 12.57 -23.57 -4.00
C ASP A 44 11.81 -23.79 -2.68
N HIS A 45 12.25 -24.76 -1.86
CA HIS A 45 11.63 -25.17 -0.60
C HIS A 45 12.67 -25.43 0.49
N ASP A 46 12.23 -25.50 1.75
CA ASP A 46 13.07 -25.81 2.91
C ASP A 46 13.88 -27.09 2.71
N TRP A 47 15.20 -27.03 2.93
CA TRP A 47 16.05 -28.20 2.78
C TRP A 47 15.94 -29.06 4.03
N ASN A 48 15.37 -30.25 3.89
CA ASN A 48 15.53 -31.30 4.90
C ASN A 48 16.73 -32.12 4.50
N LEU A 49 17.84 -31.95 5.22
CA LEU A 49 19.09 -32.65 4.92
C LEU A 49 19.34 -33.76 5.93
N ARG A 50 20.00 -34.81 5.48
CA ARG A 50 20.61 -35.79 6.37
C ARG A 50 22.07 -36.02 6.01
N ILE A 51 22.90 -36.15 7.04
CA ILE A 51 24.27 -36.63 6.93
C ILE A 51 24.31 -38.08 7.37
N GLU A 52 24.94 -38.92 6.56
CA GLU A 52 25.19 -40.32 6.88
C GLU A 52 26.69 -40.62 6.99
N ALA A 53 27.06 -41.34 8.05
CA ALA A 53 28.34 -42.02 8.16
C ALA A 53 28.15 -43.51 7.85
N ARG A 54 29.03 -44.08 7.04
CA ARG A 54 28.96 -45.47 6.57
C ARG A 54 30.31 -46.14 6.71
N LYS A 55 30.33 -47.45 6.95
CA LYS A 55 31.51 -48.30 6.94
C LYS A 55 31.83 -48.76 5.52
N GLN A 56 33.12 -48.86 5.23
CA GLN A 56 33.60 -49.40 3.96
C GLN A 56 33.10 -50.82 3.67
N THR A 57 32.91 -51.66 4.69
CA THR A 57 32.42 -53.04 4.53
C THR A 57 30.93 -53.13 4.19
N THR A 58 30.16 -52.07 4.45
CA THR A 58 28.71 -52.00 4.22
C THR A 58 28.35 -50.61 3.67
N PRO A 59 28.85 -50.23 2.48
CA PRO A 59 28.77 -48.87 1.97
C PRO A 59 27.34 -48.45 1.59
N ASP A 60 26.42 -49.41 1.44
CA ASP A 60 25.02 -49.16 1.10
C ASP A 60 24.10 -49.01 2.34
N VAL A 61 24.66 -49.11 3.55
CA VAL A 61 23.90 -49.05 4.81
C VAL A 61 24.49 -47.96 5.71
N ALA A 62 23.64 -47.04 6.18
CA ALA A 62 24.03 -46.01 7.13
C ALA A 62 24.31 -46.61 8.52
N ASP A 63 25.49 -46.33 9.06
CA ASP A 63 25.84 -46.67 10.44
C ASP A 63 25.35 -45.61 11.42
N HIS A 64 25.32 -44.35 10.99
CA HIS A 64 24.81 -43.24 11.76
C HIS A 64 24.17 -42.21 10.83
N THR A 65 23.04 -41.65 11.26
CA THR A 65 22.29 -40.64 10.52
C THR A 65 21.99 -39.46 11.43
N ILE A 66 22.33 -38.26 10.97
CA ILE A 66 21.97 -37.01 11.62
C ILE A 66 21.11 -36.21 10.64
N LYS A 67 19.94 -35.77 11.09
CA LYS A 67 19.01 -34.97 10.30
C LYS A 67 19.02 -33.52 10.77
N PHE A 68 18.95 -32.58 9.83
CA PHE A 68 18.78 -31.17 10.14
C PHE A 68 18.02 -30.46 9.01
N THR A 69 17.33 -29.39 9.35
CA THR A 69 16.57 -28.59 8.38
C THR A 69 17.24 -27.23 8.23
N VAL A 70 17.56 -26.86 7.00
CA VAL A 70 17.94 -25.49 6.65
C VAL A 70 16.70 -24.80 6.14
N LYS A 71 16.16 -23.88 6.94
CA LYS A 71 15.03 -23.07 6.52
C LYS A 71 15.50 -21.98 5.58
N LEU A 72 14.91 -21.92 4.40
CA LEU A 72 15.07 -20.75 3.55
C LEU A 72 14.30 -19.62 4.23
N LYS A 73 15.02 -18.56 4.61
CA LYS A 73 14.36 -17.36 5.11
C LYS A 73 13.57 -16.78 3.95
N GLU A 74 12.26 -16.93 3.96
CA GLU A 74 11.38 -16.24 3.02
C GLU A 74 11.67 -14.74 3.11
N VAL A 75 12.33 -14.22 2.08
CA VAL A 75 12.61 -12.80 1.99
C VAL A 75 11.32 -12.16 1.51
N LYS A 76 10.67 -11.39 2.39
CA LYS A 76 9.51 -10.58 2.03
C LYS A 76 9.82 -9.78 0.78
N LYS A 77 8.92 -9.86 -0.20
CA LYS A 77 9.07 -9.15 -1.47
C LYS A 77 8.82 -7.66 -1.23
N ASP A 78 9.67 -6.82 -1.80
CA ASP A 78 9.47 -5.38 -1.72
C ASP A 78 8.27 -4.93 -2.55
N THR A 79 7.59 -3.88 -2.08
CA THR A 79 6.42 -3.30 -2.76
C THR A 79 6.59 -1.81 -3.03
N LYS A 80 5.76 -1.29 -3.93
CA LYS A 80 5.63 0.13 -4.24
C LYS A 80 4.17 0.47 -4.53
N ILE A 81 3.71 1.56 -3.96
CA ILE A 81 2.44 2.17 -4.34
C ILE A 81 2.72 3.12 -5.53
N VAL A 82 1.94 2.98 -6.59
CA VAL A 82 2.04 3.78 -7.82
C VAL A 82 0.69 4.38 -8.18
N ASP A 83 0.73 5.50 -8.92
CA ASP A 83 -0.46 6.21 -9.41
C ASP A 83 -1.50 6.52 -8.32
N PHE A 84 -1.03 6.99 -7.16
CA PHE A 84 -1.91 7.52 -6.14
C PHE A 84 -2.51 8.84 -6.65
N SER A 85 -3.83 8.94 -6.74
CA SER A 85 -4.52 10.15 -7.16
C SER A 85 -5.91 10.28 -6.53
N ILE A 86 -6.44 11.50 -6.57
CA ILE A 86 -7.79 11.86 -6.08
C ILE A 86 -8.56 12.36 -7.29
N ARG A 87 -9.75 11.80 -7.54
CA ARG A 87 -10.56 12.14 -8.69
C ARG A 87 -11.90 12.71 -8.34
N ASP A 88 -12.36 13.67 -9.14
CA ASP A 88 -13.72 14.18 -9.10
C ASP A 88 -14.69 13.27 -9.87
N GLU A 89 -15.96 13.68 -9.94
CA GLU A 89 -17.03 12.98 -10.67
C GLU A 89 -16.77 12.83 -12.18
N ASP A 90 -15.92 13.70 -12.75
CA ASP A 90 -15.50 13.67 -14.16
C ASP A 90 -14.22 12.83 -14.36
N GLU A 91 -13.81 12.07 -13.34
CA GLU A 91 -12.57 11.28 -13.28
C GLU A 91 -11.28 12.07 -13.48
N ARG A 92 -11.28 13.38 -13.23
CA ARG A 92 -10.08 14.22 -13.35
C ARG A 92 -9.32 14.24 -12.04
N ASP A 93 -8.00 14.19 -12.12
CA ASP A 93 -7.17 14.32 -10.93
C ASP A 93 -7.26 15.75 -10.37
N VAL A 94 -7.63 15.85 -9.09
CA VAL A 94 -7.88 17.13 -8.40
C VAL A 94 -7.11 17.22 -7.10
N THR A 95 -6.72 18.44 -6.74
CA THR A 95 -6.07 18.76 -5.45
C THR A 95 -6.81 19.84 -4.66
N ALA A 96 -7.77 20.52 -5.30
CA ALA A 96 -8.72 21.41 -4.64
C ALA A 96 -10.05 20.67 -4.49
N LEU A 97 -10.46 20.46 -3.24
CA LEU A 97 -11.65 19.71 -2.86
C LEU A 97 -12.66 20.64 -2.18
N THR A 98 -13.92 20.28 -2.29
CA THR A 98 -15.02 20.97 -1.63
C THR A 98 -15.58 20.07 -0.54
N ALA A 99 -15.65 20.56 0.69
CA ALA A 99 -16.26 19.83 1.79
C ALA A 99 -17.73 19.50 1.46
N GLY A 100 -18.14 18.27 1.70
CA GLY A 100 -19.47 17.74 1.35
C GLY A 100 -19.59 17.18 -0.06
N LYS A 101 -18.59 17.34 -0.94
CA LYS A 101 -18.54 16.68 -2.25
C LYS A 101 -17.78 15.36 -2.16
N GLU A 102 -18.28 14.34 -2.86
CA GLU A 102 -17.63 13.03 -2.92
C GLU A 102 -16.49 13.01 -3.94
N TYR A 103 -15.39 12.36 -3.58
CA TYR A 103 -14.19 12.17 -4.38
C TYR A 103 -13.73 10.72 -4.33
N LYS A 104 -13.04 10.27 -5.38
CA LYS A 104 -12.49 8.92 -5.46
C LYS A 104 -11.00 8.94 -5.20
N LEU A 105 -10.55 8.36 -4.10
CA LEU A 105 -9.13 8.08 -3.88
C LEU A 105 -8.81 6.76 -4.56
N ARG A 106 -7.68 6.68 -5.25
CA ARG A 106 -7.21 5.44 -5.87
C ARG A 106 -5.70 5.32 -5.83
N ALA A 107 -5.22 4.09 -5.78
CA ALA A 107 -3.80 3.76 -5.88
C ALA A 107 -3.63 2.33 -6.42
N TYR A 108 -2.42 2.01 -6.89
CA TYR A 108 -2.05 0.65 -7.30
C TYR A 108 -0.87 0.14 -6.48
N LEU A 109 -0.96 -1.07 -5.96
CA LEU A 109 0.13 -1.75 -5.26
C LEU A 109 0.81 -2.76 -6.19
N LYS A 110 2.13 -2.61 -6.35
CA LYS A 110 2.95 -3.49 -7.20
C LYS A 110 4.22 -3.93 -6.47
N THR A 111 4.80 -5.04 -6.90
CA THR A 111 6.10 -5.51 -6.36
C THR A 111 7.29 -4.74 -6.94
N LYS A 112 8.45 -4.82 -6.26
CA LYS A 112 9.77 -4.42 -6.74
C LYS A 112 10.68 -5.66 -6.85
N PRO A 113 11.76 -5.62 -7.67
CA PRO A 113 12.15 -4.55 -8.60
C PRO A 113 11.32 -4.53 -9.88
N ILE A 114 10.56 -5.61 -10.15
CA ILE A 114 9.66 -5.71 -11.30
C ILE A 114 8.39 -4.91 -11.00
N LEU A 115 8.46 -3.58 -11.18
CA LEU A 115 7.31 -2.66 -11.12
C LEU A 115 6.29 -3.02 -12.19
N GLY A 116 5.49 -4.04 -11.93
CA GLY A 116 4.63 -4.62 -12.94
C GLY A 116 3.70 -5.70 -12.40
N VAL A 117 4.17 -6.54 -11.46
CA VAL A 117 3.33 -7.59 -10.88
C VAL A 117 2.41 -6.97 -9.83
N PRO A 118 1.08 -7.02 -10.04
CA PRO A 118 0.12 -6.58 -9.05
C PRO A 118 0.19 -7.37 -7.75
N VAL A 119 -0.13 -6.72 -6.64
CA VAL A 119 -0.31 -7.40 -5.35
C VAL A 119 -1.80 -7.41 -5.03
N PRO A 120 -2.52 -8.52 -5.28
CA PRO A 120 -3.95 -8.63 -4.98
C PRO A 120 -4.22 -8.91 -3.49
N SER A 121 -5.44 -8.62 -3.04
CA SER A 121 -5.93 -8.89 -1.68
C SER A 121 -5.10 -8.25 -0.55
N ALA A 122 -4.31 -7.23 -0.86
CA ALA A 122 -3.53 -6.48 0.12
C ALA A 122 -4.31 -5.26 0.60
N THR A 123 -4.37 -5.05 1.91
CA THR A 123 -5.08 -3.91 2.50
C THR A 123 -4.27 -2.62 2.36
N LEU A 124 -4.80 -1.67 1.60
CA LEU A 124 -4.21 -0.36 1.39
C LEU A 124 -4.98 0.70 2.19
N PHE A 125 -4.25 1.51 2.95
CA PHE A 125 -4.77 2.55 3.81
C PHE A 125 -4.56 3.91 3.19
N PHE A 126 -5.62 4.71 3.12
CA PHE A 126 -5.54 6.12 2.76
C PHE A 126 -5.50 6.94 4.05
N ARG A 127 -4.44 7.73 4.23
CA ARG A 127 -4.19 8.48 5.46
C ARG A 127 -3.85 9.94 5.15
N LYS A 128 -4.18 10.82 6.08
CA LYS A 128 -3.68 12.18 6.13
C LYS A 128 -2.18 12.18 6.47
N GLY A 129 -1.50 13.28 6.20
CA GLY A 129 -0.07 13.43 6.43
C GLY A 129 0.32 13.35 7.92
N ASP A 130 -0.63 13.59 8.83
CA ASP A 130 -0.48 13.39 10.27
C ASP A 130 -0.66 11.93 10.72
N GLY A 131 -1.02 11.03 9.80
CA GLY A 131 -1.26 9.61 10.06
C GLY A 131 -2.73 9.25 10.33
N SER A 132 -3.64 10.22 10.39
CA SER A 132 -5.07 9.96 10.62
C SER A 132 -5.68 9.22 9.42
N GLU A 133 -6.46 8.16 9.68
CA GLU A 133 -7.06 7.34 8.64
C GLU A 133 -8.27 8.03 7.99
N ILE A 134 -8.31 7.99 6.66
CA ILE A 134 -9.45 8.38 5.84
C ILE A 134 -10.30 7.15 5.54
N GLY A 135 -9.65 6.04 5.20
CA GLY A 135 -10.27 4.74 4.99
C GLY A 135 -9.28 3.73 4.42
N HIS A 136 -9.74 2.51 4.17
CA HIS A 136 -8.91 1.44 3.62
C HIS A 136 -9.73 0.50 2.74
N ILE A 137 -9.05 -0.22 1.85
CA ILE A 137 -9.66 -1.25 1.00
C ILE A 137 -8.61 -2.29 0.59
N ALA A 138 -9.05 -3.52 0.34
CA ALA A 138 -8.20 -4.55 -0.27
C ALA A 138 -8.01 -4.27 -1.76
N THR A 139 -6.81 -4.54 -2.27
CA THR A 139 -6.51 -4.45 -3.70
C THR A 139 -7.17 -5.57 -4.50
N ASP A 140 -7.57 -5.28 -5.73
CA ASP A 140 -8.09 -6.28 -6.68
C ASP A 140 -6.97 -7.07 -7.40
N GLU A 141 -7.33 -7.91 -8.36
CA GLU A 141 -6.39 -8.71 -9.17
C GLU A 141 -5.35 -7.86 -9.94
N SER A 142 -5.69 -6.60 -10.24
CA SER A 142 -4.80 -5.63 -10.90
C SER A 142 -3.97 -4.82 -9.91
N GLY A 143 -4.12 -5.08 -8.60
CA GLY A 143 -3.44 -4.36 -7.53
C GLY A 143 -4.08 -3.01 -7.26
N TYR A 144 -5.25 -2.74 -7.84
CA TYR A 144 -5.97 -1.49 -7.70
C TYR A 144 -6.76 -1.45 -6.39
N ALA A 145 -6.69 -0.33 -5.70
CA ALA A 145 -7.46 -0.02 -4.52
C ALA A 145 -8.08 1.37 -4.70
N GLY A 146 -9.40 1.51 -4.50
CA GLY A 146 -10.03 2.81 -4.51
C GLY A 146 -11.28 2.90 -3.64
N ILE A 147 -11.41 4.04 -2.96
CA ILE A 147 -12.51 4.35 -2.03
C ILE A 147 -13.18 5.66 -2.44
N LEU A 148 -14.46 5.79 -2.07
CA LEU A 148 -15.17 7.07 -2.10
C LEU A 148 -14.95 7.77 -0.76
N TRP A 149 -14.71 9.08 -0.82
CA TRP A 149 -14.46 9.93 0.34
C TRP A 149 -15.14 11.28 0.17
N THR A 150 -15.84 11.70 1.21
CA THR A 150 -16.50 13.00 1.28
C THR A 150 -15.87 13.78 2.43
N PRO A 151 -15.00 14.79 2.15
CA PRO A 151 -14.39 15.60 3.19
C PRO A 151 -15.45 16.34 4.01
N GLU A 152 -15.30 16.35 5.33
CA GLU A 152 -16.25 17.03 6.21
C GLU A 152 -15.88 18.51 6.40
N SER A 153 -16.78 19.28 7.04
CA SER A 153 -16.47 20.69 7.38
C SER A 153 -15.28 20.84 8.34
N ALA A 154 -15.00 19.81 9.15
CA ALA A 154 -13.82 19.77 10.01
C ALA A 154 -12.51 19.57 9.23
N ASP A 155 -12.59 19.10 7.99
CA ASP A 155 -11.44 18.86 7.12
C ASP A 155 -11.05 20.09 6.28
N ILE A 156 -11.72 21.23 6.46
CA ILE A 156 -11.40 22.46 5.72
C ILE A 156 -9.99 22.93 6.06
N GLY A 157 -9.19 23.18 5.03
CA GLY A 157 -7.80 23.62 5.17
C GLY A 157 -6.87 22.99 4.14
N VAL A 158 -5.57 23.14 4.38
CA VAL A 158 -4.52 22.61 3.51
C VAL A 158 -3.71 21.57 4.25
N TYR A 159 -3.66 20.35 3.71
CA TYR A 159 -2.92 19.24 4.31
C TYR A 159 -2.47 18.25 3.23
N ASN A 160 -1.64 17.29 3.62
CA ASN A 160 -1.18 16.25 2.72
C ASN A 160 -1.98 14.96 2.96
N ILE A 161 -2.10 14.14 1.93
CA ILE A 161 -2.59 12.77 2.04
C ILE A 161 -1.62 11.81 1.37
N LYS A 162 -1.69 10.54 1.77
CA LYS A 162 -0.86 9.44 1.24
C LYS A 162 -1.64 8.14 1.26
N ALA A 163 -1.19 7.20 0.43
CA ALA A 163 -1.54 5.80 0.53
C ALA A 163 -0.41 5.02 1.23
N GLU A 164 -0.77 4.08 2.08
CA GLU A 164 0.15 3.23 2.82
C GLU A 164 -0.27 1.77 2.77
N PHE A 165 0.73 0.90 2.63
CA PHE A 165 0.60 -0.53 2.79
C PHE A 165 1.49 -0.94 3.95
N ASP A 166 0.89 -1.48 5.01
CA ASP A 166 1.61 -1.81 6.26
C ASP A 166 2.45 -3.10 6.14
N GLY A 167 2.35 -3.83 5.02
CA GLY A 167 3.02 -5.11 4.81
C GLY A 167 2.17 -6.30 5.25
N ASN A 168 2.58 -7.51 4.87
CA ASN A 168 1.97 -8.77 5.32
C ASN A 168 3.05 -9.85 5.46
N GLU A 169 2.67 -11.13 5.51
CA GLU A 169 3.61 -12.26 5.62
C GLU A 169 4.59 -12.30 4.42
N ASP A 170 4.08 -12.05 3.21
CA ASP A 170 4.83 -12.18 1.95
C ASP A 170 5.52 -10.89 1.48
N PHE A 171 5.03 -9.73 1.89
CA PHE A 171 5.36 -8.44 1.31
C PHE A 171 5.78 -7.40 2.37
N ASN A 172 6.81 -6.62 2.05
CA ASN A 172 7.24 -5.49 2.86
C ASN A 172 6.28 -4.30 2.74
N ARG A 173 6.24 -3.46 3.78
CA ARG A 173 5.51 -2.20 3.81
C ARG A 173 5.96 -1.24 2.70
N SER A 174 5.05 -0.42 2.20
CA SER A 174 5.36 0.67 1.27
C SER A 174 4.42 1.86 1.46
N SER A 175 4.83 3.02 0.94
CA SER A 175 4.06 4.26 1.00
C SER A 175 4.15 4.98 -0.34
N SER A 176 3.10 5.70 -0.71
CA SER A 176 3.10 6.58 -1.87
C SER A 176 3.82 7.90 -1.56
N ASP A 177 4.03 8.70 -2.61
CA ASP A 177 4.35 10.11 -2.43
C ASP A 177 3.17 10.85 -1.78
N LEU A 178 3.49 11.97 -1.11
CA LEU A 178 2.49 12.84 -0.47
C LEU A 178 1.83 13.74 -1.52
N ILE A 179 0.50 13.78 -1.51
CA ILE A 179 -0.29 14.72 -2.32
C ILE A 179 -0.79 15.84 -1.42
N ARG A 180 -0.45 17.08 -1.75
CA ARG A 180 -0.97 18.27 -1.06
C ARG A 180 -2.35 18.61 -1.60
N ILE A 181 -3.33 18.73 -0.71
CA ILE A 181 -4.70 19.10 -1.04
C ILE A 181 -5.17 20.33 -0.29
N THR A 182 -6.15 21.01 -0.86
CA THR A 182 -6.85 22.15 -0.27
C THR A 182 -8.33 21.87 -0.24
N VAL A 183 -8.90 21.68 0.95
CA VAL A 183 -10.35 21.52 1.15
C VAL A 183 -10.96 22.87 1.47
N GLN A 184 -11.97 23.27 0.72
CA GLN A 184 -12.69 24.53 0.87
C GLN A 184 -14.16 24.29 1.19
N LYS A 185 -14.81 25.28 1.79
CA LYS A 185 -16.27 25.24 2.00
C LYS A 185 -16.98 25.40 0.66
N GLU A 186 -18.10 24.71 0.48
CA GLU A 186 -18.99 24.95 -0.65
C GLU A 186 -19.48 26.41 -0.62
N LEU A 187 -19.25 27.14 -1.72
CA LEU A 187 -19.78 28.48 -1.90
C LEU A 187 -21.25 28.38 -2.30
N ALA A 188 -22.15 28.66 -1.35
CA ALA A 188 -23.56 28.77 -1.66
C ALA A 188 -23.82 30.04 -2.49
N VAL A 189 -23.94 29.90 -3.81
CA VAL A 189 -24.38 30.98 -4.69
C VAL A 189 -25.89 31.12 -4.54
N HIS A 190 -26.33 32.08 -3.71
CA HIS A 190 -27.74 32.41 -3.58
C HIS A 190 -28.14 33.47 -4.62
N ASN A 191 -28.89 33.05 -5.64
CA ASN A 191 -29.50 33.97 -6.60
C ASN A 191 -30.81 34.52 -6.03
N PHE A 192 -30.81 35.77 -5.58
CA PHE A 192 -32.02 36.46 -5.11
C PHE A 192 -32.70 37.20 -6.27
N ASN A 193 -33.91 36.78 -6.64
CA ASN A 193 -34.78 37.56 -7.52
C ASN A 193 -35.48 38.65 -6.71
N VAL A 194 -35.12 39.91 -6.94
CA VAL A 194 -35.80 41.04 -6.33
C VAL A 194 -36.91 41.54 -7.27
N VAL A 195 -38.16 41.15 -6.99
CA VAL A 195 -39.33 41.61 -7.74
C VAL A 195 -39.98 42.78 -7.01
N TYR A 196 -39.98 43.96 -7.63
CA TYR A 196 -40.67 45.14 -7.08
C TYR A 196 -42.03 45.33 -7.74
N GLY A 197 -43.10 45.39 -6.93
CA GLY A 197 -44.43 45.79 -7.39
C GLY A 197 -44.52 47.32 -7.48
N VAL A 198 -44.45 47.87 -8.69
CA VAL A 198 -44.61 49.31 -8.90
C VAL A 198 -46.11 49.66 -8.90
N LYS A 199 -46.58 50.35 -7.86
CA LYS A 199 -47.86 51.07 -7.93
C LYS A 199 -47.58 52.48 -8.46
N TRP A 200 -48.19 52.80 -9.60
CA TRP A 200 -48.15 54.14 -10.18
C TRP A 200 -48.64 55.17 -9.16
N CYS A 201 -47.75 56.06 -8.72
CA CYS A 201 -48.11 57.25 -7.96
C CYS A 201 -47.49 58.47 -8.67
N GLY A 202 -48.28 59.53 -8.83
CA GLY A 202 -47.99 60.68 -9.70
C GLY A 202 -46.85 61.61 -9.23
N TRP A 203 -46.04 61.19 -8.28
CA TRP A 203 -44.90 61.96 -7.77
C TRP A 203 -43.70 61.04 -7.49
N GLY A 204 -42.82 60.91 -8.49
CA GLY A 204 -41.38 60.71 -8.28
C GLY A 204 -40.86 59.28 -8.17
N PHE A 205 -39.98 58.93 -9.12
CA PHE A 205 -39.03 57.80 -9.04
C PHE A 205 -38.13 57.81 -7.79
N ASP A 206 -38.06 58.92 -7.04
CA ASP A 206 -37.23 59.08 -5.83
C ASP A 206 -37.62 58.14 -4.68
N TRP A 207 -38.88 57.75 -4.54
CA TRP A 207 -39.30 56.81 -3.49
C TRP A 207 -38.75 55.39 -3.74
N LEU A 208 -38.61 55.00 -5.01
CA LEU A 208 -38.10 53.68 -5.37
C LEU A 208 -36.60 53.57 -5.03
N ALA A 209 -35.82 54.62 -5.38
CA ALA A 209 -34.39 54.66 -5.09
C ALA A 209 -34.09 54.53 -3.59
N ASN A 210 -34.81 55.27 -2.75
CA ASN A 210 -34.60 55.30 -1.29
C ASN A 210 -34.94 53.96 -0.59
N ASN A 211 -35.94 53.24 -1.08
CA ASN A 211 -36.29 51.93 -0.51
C ASN A 211 -35.35 50.82 -1.01
N VAL A 212 -34.90 50.89 -2.27
CA VAL A 212 -33.88 49.96 -2.78
C VAL A 212 -32.58 50.09 -1.98
N THR A 213 -32.16 51.32 -1.63
CA THR A 213 -30.94 51.53 -0.83
C THR A 213 -31.09 50.96 0.59
N LYS A 214 -32.24 51.14 1.25
CA LYS A 214 -32.49 50.59 2.60
C LYS A 214 -32.57 49.06 2.61
N VAL A 215 -33.14 48.46 1.57
CA VAL A 215 -33.19 46.99 1.45
C VAL A 215 -31.78 46.44 1.22
N PHE A 216 -30.98 47.10 0.38
CA PHE A 216 -29.57 46.74 0.19
C PHE A 216 -28.76 46.85 1.48
N SER A 217 -28.93 47.92 2.27
CA SER A 217 -28.20 48.06 3.54
C SER A 217 -28.60 46.98 4.55
N THR A 218 -29.89 46.66 4.63
CA THR A 218 -30.39 45.60 5.54
C THR A 218 -29.93 44.20 5.11
N PHE A 219 -29.86 43.97 3.80
CA PHE A 219 -29.32 42.75 3.23
C PHE A 219 -27.80 42.64 3.48
N LEU A 220 -27.06 43.73 3.32
CA LEU A 220 -25.62 43.77 3.61
C LEU A 220 -25.35 43.50 5.10
N ASP A 221 -26.13 44.10 6.00
CA ASP A 221 -26.05 43.83 7.44
C ASP A 221 -26.39 42.37 7.78
N PHE A 222 -27.37 41.78 7.09
CA PHE A 222 -27.67 40.35 7.23
C PHE A 222 -26.47 39.50 6.78
N MET A 223 -25.87 39.79 5.63
CA MET A 223 -24.71 39.06 5.12
C MET A 223 -23.51 39.16 6.07
N HIS A 224 -23.20 40.34 6.60
CA HIS A 224 -22.16 40.55 7.61
C HIS A 224 -22.46 39.77 8.91
N LYS A 225 -23.72 39.80 9.38
CA LYS A 225 -24.12 39.10 10.61
C LYS A 225 -23.97 37.58 10.52
N TYR A 226 -24.10 37.01 9.33
CA TYR A 226 -23.98 35.57 9.09
C TYR A 226 -22.63 35.17 8.46
N GLY A 227 -21.68 36.10 8.36
CA GLY A 227 -20.32 35.84 7.86
C GLY A 227 -20.29 35.37 6.40
N LEU A 228 -21.22 35.87 5.58
CA LEU A 228 -21.37 35.51 4.17
C LEU A 228 -20.63 36.46 3.22
N THR A 229 -19.96 37.48 3.76
CA THR A 229 -19.11 38.47 3.07
C THR A 229 -17.91 38.82 3.94
#